data_AF-A0A6P0VEF5-F1
#
_entry.id   AF-A0A6P0VEF5-F1
#
_cell.length_a   1.000
_cell.length_b   1.000
_cell.length_c   1.000
_cell.angle_alpha   90.00
_cell.angle_beta   90.00
_cell.angle_gamma   90.00
#
_symmetry.space_group_name_H-M   'P 1'
#
loop_
_entity.id
_entity.type
_entity.pdbx_description
1 polymer ?
#
loop_
_entity_poly.entity_id
_entity_poly.type
_entity_poly.pdbx_seq_one_letter_code
_entity_poly.pdbx_strand_id
1 'polypeptide(L)'
;MDSTHMNMARLNLGSIDLGDHDRDWFVVMSKLGGRSTRANLSSVVGYYVRRRKEEYKDILTYTARKYGLTEEECFQRLLKGDDLGEALEGFSEPEPTISDEG
;
A
#
# COMPACT_ATOMS: atom_id res chain seq x y z
N MET A 1 -24.89 20.06 -11.04
CA MET A 1 -23.60 19.34 -11.07
C MET A 1 -23.39 18.78 -9.68
N ASP A 2 -23.72 17.50 -9.51
CA ASP A 2 -23.71 16.84 -8.22
C ASP A 2 -22.25 16.58 -7.82
N SER A 3 -21.80 17.25 -6.76
CA SER A 3 -20.46 17.02 -6.22
C SER A 3 -20.51 15.75 -5.40
N THR A 4 -20.20 14.61 -6.02
CA THR A 4 -20.01 13.35 -5.31
C THR A 4 -18.89 13.55 -4.30
N HIS A 5 -19.24 13.73 -3.02
CA HIS A 5 -18.29 13.71 -1.93
C HIS A 5 -17.63 12.33 -1.91
N MET A 6 -16.40 12.24 -2.45
CA MET A 6 -15.57 11.06 -2.26
C MET A 6 -15.30 10.94 -0.76
N ASN A 7 -15.95 9.96 -0.13
CA ASN A 7 -15.71 9.63 1.26
C ASN A 7 -14.28 9.10 1.38
N MET A 8 -13.34 9.94 1.82
CA MET A 8 -11.93 9.58 1.90
C MET A 8 -11.70 8.79 3.18
N ALA A 9 -11.59 7.46 3.05
CA ALA A 9 -11.08 6.61 4.11
C ALA A 9 -9.66 7.08 4.49
N ARG A 10 -9.41 7.30 5.77
CA ARG A 10 -8.12 7.74 6.30
C ARG A 10 -7.41 6.56 6.94
N LEU A 11 -6.19 6.29 6.50
CA LEU A 11 -5.26 5.42 7.21
C LEU A 11 -4.55 6.23 8.30
N ASN A 12 -4.52 5.71 9.52
CA ASN A 12 -3.77 6.28 10.63
C ASN A 12 -2.48 5.46 10.83
N LEU A 13 -1.43 5.81 10.10
CA LEU A 13 -0.19 5.02 10.04
C LEU A 13 0.85 5.42 11.10
N GLY A 14 0.52 6.25 12.11
CA GLY A 14 1.49 6.69 13.11
C GLY A 14 2.71 7.43 12.51
N SER A 15 3.91 7.13 13.00
CA SER A 15 5.20 7.53 12.41
C SER A 15 5.64 6.50 11.36
N ILE A 16 6.06 6.96 10.19
CA ILE A 16 6.68 6.12 9.16
C ILE A 16 8.17 6.31 9.28
N ASP A 17 8.89 5.22 9.55
CA ASP A 17 10.34 5.21 9.58
C ASP A 17 10.86 5.15 8.14
N LEU A 18 11.74 6.09 7.80
CA LEU A 18 12.44 6.18 6.52
C LEU A 18 13.93 6.33 6.80
N GLY A 19 14.77 5.87 5.88
CA GLY A 19 16.20 6.22 5.91
C GLY A 19 16.37 7.74 5.92
N ASP A 20 17.40 8.22 6.62
CA ASP A 20 17.64 9.67 6.77
C ASP A 20 17.69 10.40 5.43
N HIS A 21 18.37 9.79 4.44
CA HIS A 21 18.49 10.32 3.09
C HIS A 21 17.13 10.45 2.38
N ASP A 22 16.33 9.39 2.41
CA ASP A 22 15.01 9.35 1.76
C ASP A 22 14.03 10.32 2.42
N ARG A 23 14.06 10.40 3.75
CA ARG A 23 13.28 11.39 4.52
C ARG A 23 13.59 12.80 4.05
N ASP A 24 14.88 13.15 3.99
CA ASP A 24 15.32 14.51 3.65
C ASP A 24 14.91 14.87 2.22
N TRP A 25 15.15 13.98 1.26
CA TRP A 25 14.70 14.18 -0.12
C TRP A 25 13.19 14.23 -0.25
N PHE A 26 12.45 13.42 0.49
CA PHE A 26 10.98 13.44 0.47
C PHE A 26 10.44 14.79 0.95
N VAL A 27 11.06 15.39 1.97
CA VAL A 27 10.75 16.74 2.44
C VAL A 27 11.10 17.78 1.39
N VAL A 28 12.28 17.71 0.77
CA VAL A 28 12.71 18.63 -0.30
C VAL A 28 11.75 18.58 -1.48
N MET A 29 11.44 17.39 -2.00
CA MET A 29 10.49 17.21 -3.11
C MET A 29 9.10 17.75 -2.78
N SER A 30 8.62 17.53 -1.56
CA SER A 30 7.32 18.04 -1.12
C SER A 30 7.29 19.58 -1.15
N LYS A 31 8.34 20.22 -0.62
CA LYS A 31 8.46 21.69 -0.61
C LYS A 31 8.58 22.27 -2.02
N LEU A 32 9.45 21.70 -2.86
CA LEU A 32 9.63 22.14 -4.24
C LEU A 32 8.35 21.98 -5.07
N GLY A 33 7.60 20.90 -4.84
CA GLY A 33 6.31 20.66 -5.48
C GLY A 33 5.14 21.46 -4.90
N GLY A 34 5.37 22.31 -3.88
CA GLY A 34 4.33 23.12 -3.24
C GLY A 34 3.28 22.30 -2.48
N ARG A 35 3.63 21.12 -1.99
CA ARG A 35 2.70 20.19 -1.30
C ARG A 35 3.15 19.98 0.15
N SER A 36 2.19 19.75 1.05
CA SER A 36 2.53 19.26 2.38
C SER A 36 3.09 17.84 2.27
N THR A 37 4.05 17.50 3.15
CA THR A 37 4.64 16.14 3.20
C THR A 37 3.57 15.07 3.32
N ARG A 38 2.52 15.33 4.12
CA ARG A 38 1.37 14.42 4.28
C ARG A 38 0.58 14.23 2.98
N ALA A 39 0.28 15.31 2.26
CA ALA A 39 -0.44 15.22 0.99
C ALA A 39 0.39 14.49 -0.07
N ASN A 40 1.71 14.74 -0.10
CA ASN A 40 2.61 14.04 -1.01
C ASN A 40 2.67 12.54 -0.69
N LEU A 41 2.81 12.19 0.59
CA LEU A 41 2.80 10.80 1.05
C LEU A 41 1.49 10.08 0.70
N SER A 42 0.33 10.72 0.94
CA SER A 42 -0.97 10.16 0.56
C SER A 42 -1.06 9.90 -0.96
N SER A 43 -0.46 10.76 -1.78
CA SER A 43 -0.39 10.55 -3.23
C SER A 43 0.47 9.35 -3.60
N VAL A 44 1.64 9.20 -2.98
CA VAL A 44 2.57 8.08 -3.22
C VAL A 44 1.95 6.75 -2.82
N VAL A 45 1.39 6.67 -1.60
CA VAL A 45 0.71 5.46 -1.12
C VAL A 45 -0.49 5.13 -2.00
N GLY A 46 -1.31 6.12 -2.35
CA GLY A 46 -2.45 5.92 -3.23
C GLY A 46 -2.04 5.45 -4.64
N TYR A 47 -0.92 5.94 -5.16
CA TYR A 47 -0.37 5.49 -6.43
C TYR A 47 0.09 4.03 -6.36
N TYR A 48 0.85 3.67 -5.31
CA TYR A 48 1.32 2.30 -5.09
C TYR A 48 0.17 1.31 -5.05
N VAL A 49 -0.83 1.57 -4.19
CA VAL A 49 -2.02 0.71 -4.04
C VAL A 49 -2.75 0.55 -5.38
N ARG A 50 -3.00 1.63 -6.12
CA ARG A 50 -3.70 1.55 -7.41
C ARG A 50 -2.95 0.70 -8.43
N ARG A 51 -1.62 0.81 -8.46
CA ARG A 51 -0.78 0.10 -9.43
C ARG A 51 -0.62 -1.39 -9.10
N ARG A 52 -0.57 -1.72 -7.81
CA ARG A 52 -0.36 -3.09 -7.33
C ARG A 52 -1.64 -3.87 -7.07
N LYS A 53 -2.78 -3.19 -6.90
CA LYS A 53 -4.07 -3.82 -6.52
C LYS A 53 -4.42 -5.06 -7.36
N GLU A 54 -4.25 -5.00 -8.67
CA GLU A 54 -4.64 -6.12 -9.54
C GLU A 54 -3.74 -7.35 -9.33
N GLU A 55 -2.43 -7.16 -9.13
CA GLU A 55 -1.51 -8.25 -8.77
C GLU A 55 -1.89 -8.88 -7.42
N TYR A 56 -2.20 -8.06 -6.42
CA TYR A 56 -2.64 -8.57 -5.11
C TYR A 56 -4.03 -9.21 -5.13
N LYS A 57 -4.89 -8.91 -6.11
CA LYS A 57 -6.14 -9.66 -6.28
C LYS A 57 -5.88 -11.10 -6.67
N ASP A 58 -4.95 -11.37 -7.57
CA ASP A 58 -4.63 -12.75 -7.96
C ASP A 58 -4.11 -13.55 -6.75
N ILE A 59 -3.29 -12.92 -5.91
CA ILE A 59 -2.83 -13.48 -4.63
C ILE A 59 -4.00 -13.75 -3.67
N LEU A 60 -4.92 -12.79 -3.55
CA LEU A 60 -6.11 -12.90 -2.70
C LEU A 60 -7.00 -14.05 -3.17
N THR A 61 -7.26 -14.14 -4.47
CA THR A 61 -8.05 -15.22 -5.09
C THR A 61 -7.42 -16.59 -4.88
N TYR A 62 -6.09 -16.70 -5.07
CA TYR A 62 -5.38 -17.94 -4.81
C TYR A 62 -5.49 -18.35 -3.35
N THR A 63 -5.22 -17.42 -2.43
CA THR A 63 -5.31 -17.65 -0.98
C THR A 63 -6.72 -18.09 -0.58
N ALA A 64 -7.74 -17.40 -1.08
CA ALA A 64 -9.14 -17.74 -0.82
C ALA A 64 -9.45 -19.18 -1.24
N ARG A 65 -9.05 -19.57 -2.45
CA ARG A 65 -9.23 -20.95 -2.95
C ARG A 65 -8.46 -21.98 -2.13
N LYS A 66 -7.21 -21.70 -1.76
CA LYS A 66 -6.36 -22.61 -0.96
C LYS A 66 -7.02 -22.96 0.38
N TYR A 67 -7.66 -21.98 1.02
CA TYR A 67 -8.27 -22.15 2.34
C TYR A 67 -9.80 -22.36 2.31
N GLY A 68 -10.39 -22.55 1.12
CA GLY A 68 -11.83 -22.76 0.98
C GLY A 68 -12.69 -21.56 1.39
N LEU A 69 -12.15 -20.35 1.28
CA LEU A 69 -12.80 -19.07 1.56
C LEU A 69 -13.29 -18.42 0.26
N THR A 70 -14.23 -17.50 0.38
CA THR A 70 -14.50 -16.51 -0.67
C THR A 70 -13.43 -15.41 -0.66
N GLU A 71 -13.27 -14.71 -1.78
CA GLU A 71 -12.35 -13.56 -1.87
C GLU A 71 -12.68 -12.47 -0.84
N GLU A 72 -13.97 -12.21 -0.61
CA GLU A 72 -14.44 -11.23 0.37
C GLU A 72 -14.10 -11.65 1.80
N GLU A 73 -14.33 -12.92 2.17
CA GLU A 73 -13.94 -13.42 3.50
C GLU A 73 -12.43 -13.35 3.71
N CYS A 74 -11.66 -13.73 2.70
CA CYS A 74 -10.20 -13.63 2.69
C CYS A 74 -9.76 -12.18 2.90
N PHE A 75 -10.36 -11.24 2.16
CA PHE A 75 -10.08 -9.81 2.27
C PHE A 75 -10.40 -9.27 3.66
N GLN A 76 -11.57 -9.59 4.20
CA GLN A 76 -12.00 -9.11 5.52
C GLN A 76 -11.14 -9.66 6.66
N ARG A 77 -10.66 -10.90 6.54
CA ARG A 77 -9.71 -11.49 7.49
C ARG A 77 -8.37 -10.75 7.47
N LEU A 78 -7.79 -10.56 6.28
CA LEU A 78 -6.54 -9.80 6.14
C LEU A 78 -6.67 -8.36 6.63
N LEU A 79 -7.81 -7.71 6.36
CA LEU A 79 -8.09 -6.35 6.83
C LEU A 79 -8.14 -6.26 8.37
N LYS A 80 -8.54 -7.34 9.05
CA LYS A 80 -8.57 -7.44 10.52
C LYS A 80 -7.24 -7.85 11.13
N GLY A 81 -6.25 -8.18 10.31
CA GLY A 81 -4.95 -8.68 10.75
C GLY A 81 -4.96 -10.17 11.12
N ASP A 82 -5.96 -10.92 10.66
CA ASP A 82 -5.99 -12.37 10.86
C ASP A 82 -4.87 -13.02 10.03
N ASP A 83 -4.14 -13.94 10.65
CA ASP A 83 -3.20 -14.80 9.94
C ASP A 83 -3.98 -15.87 9.16
N LEU A 84 -3.82 -15.88 7.84
CA LEU A 84 -4.45 -16.86 6.96
C LEU A 84 -3.64 -18.17 6.87
N GLY A 85 -2.54 -18.30 7.61
CA GLY A 85 -1.68 -19.47 7.65
C GLY A 85 -0.35 -19.21 6.93
N GLU A 86 0.25 -20.25 6.38
CA GLU A 86 1.58 -20.14 5.77
C GLU A 86 1.62 -19.10 4.65
N ALA A 87 2.63 -18.23 4.70
CA ALA A 87 2.96 -17.30 3.63
C ALA A 87 3.05 -18.07 2.31
N LEU A 88 2.51 -17.49 1.24
CA LEU A 88 2.58 -18.13 -0.07
C LEU A 88 4.03 -18.16 -0.56
N GLU A 89 4.63 -19.35 -0.56
CA GLU A 89 5.96 -19.57 -1.15
C GLU A 89 5.95 -19.10 -2.62
N GLY A 90 6.86 -18.17 -2.96
CA GLY A 90 6.94 -17.55 -4.29
C GLY A 90 6.26 -16.18 -4.42
N PHE A 91 5.49 -15.74 -3.41
CA PHE A 91 5.00 -14.36 -3.28
C PHE A 91 5.72 -13.58 -2.17
N SER A 92 6.92 -14.02 -1.78
CA SER A 92 7.87 -13.14 -1.11
C SER A 92 8.17 -12.01 -2.08
N GLU A 93 7.66 -10.81 -1.80
CA GLU A 93 8.15 -9.62 -2.52
C GLU A 93 9.68 -9.66 -2.46
N PRO A 94 10.41 -9.51 -3.57
CA PRO A 94 11.78 -9.09 -3.44
C PRO A 94 11.75 -7.82 -2.60
N GLU A 95 12.61 -7.72 -1.58
CA GLU A 95 12.80 -6.46 -0.88
C GLU A 95 12.89 -5.37 -1.94
N PRO A 96 12.16 -4.25 -1.79
CA PRO A 96 12.17 -3.21 -2.80
C PRO A 96 13.61 -2.83 -3.11
N THR A 97 14.12 -3.30 -4.25
CA THR A 97 15.44 -2.92 -4.73
C THR A 97 15.28 -1.51 -5.25
N ILE A 98 15.56 -0.54 -4.38
CA ILE A 98 15.80 0.84 -4.77
C ILE A 98 17.11 0.79 -5.56
N SER A 99 17.01 0.87 -6.89
CA SER A 99 18.19 1.04 -7.72
C SER A 99 18.80 2.40 -7.40
N ASP A 100 20.04 2.42 -6.92
CA ASP A 100 20.89 3.61 -6.69
C ASP A 100 21.29 4.31 -8.01
N GLU A 101 20.35 4.48 -8.94
CA GLU A 101 20.59 5.27 -10.15
C GLU A 101 19.96 6.66 -10.01
N GLY A 102 20.74 7.53 -9.35
CA GLY A 102 21.06 8.91 -9.76
C GLY A 102 19.93 9.91 -10.00
#